data_AF-A0A6J4F7X6-F1
#
_entry.id   AF-A0A6J4F7X6-F1
#
_cell.length_a   1.000
_cell.length_b   1.000
_cell.length_c   1.000
_cell.angle_alpha   90.00
_cell.angle_beta   90.00
_cell.angle_gamma   90.00
#
_symmetry.space_group_name_H-M   'P 1'
#
loop_
_entity.id
_entity.type
_entity.pdbx_description
1 polymer ?
#
loop_
_entity_poly.entity_id
_entity_poly.type
_entity_poly.pdbx_seq_one_letter_code
_entity_poly.pdbx_strand_id
1 'polypeptide(L)'
;MGFIDRQPSIAPRLMTPSDYIWLAALGCAERGPITIEDVGLAVEALAGPLWSPTGQVVFDTVEALVEHGHLSCPPGEEKLSLTGSGRRRLLDLLTQPVPAPLSAFGQAGLRLKLAFLDVLPPILRRHQINGIIHAYECEMAARASRCAAWPFNGPLGRKWLDHHMDGLEDGLALLRRMAREEEPKLG
;
A
#
# COMPACT_ATOMS: atom_id res chain seq x y z
N MET A 1 3.45 45.81 -5.71
CA MET A 1 3.08 44.70 -6.62
C MET A 1 3.78 43.45 -6.13
N GLY A 2 3.08 42.57 -5.42
CA GLY A 2 3.64 41.33 -4.89
C GLY A 2 3.44 40.20 -5.88
N PHE A 3 4.52 39.56 -6.30
CA PHE A 3 4.47 38.31 -7.05
C PHE A 3 4.07 37.21 -6.07
N ILE A 4 2.89 36.63 -6.28
CA ILE A 4 2.48 35.39 -5.61
C ILE A 4 3.31 34.27 -6.25
N ASP A 5 4.27 33.78 -5.49
CA ASP A 5 5.05 32.58 -5.78
C ASP A 5 4.07 31.40 -5.87
N ARG A 6 3.69 31.02 -7.09
CA ARG A 6 2.98 29.76 -7.33
C ARG A 6 4.02 28.66 -7.20
N GLN A 7 4.17 28.12 -5.98
CA GLN A 7 4.88 26.87 -5.81
C GLN A 7 4.24 25.81 -6.72
N PRO A 8 5.01 25.12 -7.58
CA PRO A 8 4.48 24.01 -8.35
C PRO A 8 4.04 22.93 -7.36
N SER A 9 2.75 22.56 -7.41
CA SER A 9 2.21 21.42 -6.69
C SER A 9 3.00 20.18 -7.13
N ILE A 10 3.94 19.73 -6.32
CA ILE A 10 4.67 18.49 -6.56
C ILE A 10 3.62 17.37 -6.51
N ALA A 11 3.37 16.75 -7.66
CA ALA A 11 2.46 15.61 -7.72
C ALA A 11 2.99 14.54 -6.75
N PRO A 12 2.12 13.90 -5.95
CA PRO A 12 2.55 12.89 -5.00
C PRO A 12 3.28 11.77 -5.75
N ARG A 13 4.50 11.44 -5.31
CA ARG A 13 5.27 10.31 -5.85
C ARG A 13 4.46 9.04 -5.64
N LEU A 14 4.25 8.30 -6.73
CA LEU A 14 3.60 7.00 -6.68
C LEU A 14 4.55 5.96 -6.05
N MET A 15 3.99 5.04 -5.28
CA MET A 15 4.74 3.93 -4.71
C MET A 15 5.29 3.02 -5.80
N THR A 16 6.56 2.62 -5.67
CA THR A 16 7.24 1.67 -6.55
C THR A 16 7.25 0.25 -5.93
N PRO A 17 7.66 -0.80 -6.67
CA PRO A 17 7.91 -2.13 -6.10
C PRO A 17 8.83 -2.12 -4.89
N SER A 18 9.89 -1.31 -4.93
CA SER A 18 10.79 -1.16 -3.79
C SER A 18 10.09 -0.55 -2.58
N ASP A 19 9.18 0.43 -2.79
CA ASP A 19 8.42 1.04 -1.69
C ASP A 19 7.49 0.03 -0.98
N TYR A 20 7.01 -1.01 -1.67
CA TYR A 20 6.23 -2.09 -1.05
C TYR A 20 7.07 -3.07 -0.24
N ILE A 21 8.26 -3.45 -0.74
CA ILE A 21 9.21 -4.23 0.07
C ILE A 21 9.66 -3.40 1.28
N TRP A 22 9.86 -2.09 1.12
CA TRP A 22 10.17 -1.21 2.24
C TRP A 22 9.06 -1.17 3.27
N LEU A 23 7.81 -1.09 2.82
CA LEU A 23 6.66 -1.13 3.71
C LEU A 23 6.59 -2.45 4.49
N ALA A 24 6.84 -3.58 3.85
CA ALA A 24 6.91 -4.88 4.52
C ALA A 24 8.05 -4.94 5.55
N ALA A 25 9.27 -4.55 5.16
CA ALA A 25 10.44 -4.59 6.02
C ALA A 25 10.30 -3.66 7.23
N LEU A 26 9.94 -2.40 7.01
CA LEU A 26 9.79 -1.42 8.09
C LEU A 26 8.58 -1.75 8.98
N GLY A 27 7.47 -2.22 8.40
CA GLY A 27 6.28 -2.63 9.15
C GLY A 27 6.53 -3.83 10.04
N CYS A 28 7.29 -4.83 9.57
CA CYS A 28 7.71 -5.95 10.42
C CYS A 28 8.72 -5.50 11.49
N ALA A 29 9.71 -4.66 11.13
CA ALA A 29 10.72 -4.17 12.06
C ALA A 29 10.14 -3.27 13.17
N GLU A 30 9.02 -2.59 12.92
CA GLU A 30 8.26 -1.84 13.93
C GLU A 30 7.69 -2.76 15.02
N ARG A 31 7.43 -4.03 14.71
CA ARG A 31 6.94 -5.04 15.67
C ARG A 31 8.04 -5.74 16.46
N GLY A 32 9.28 -5.64 16.00
CA GLY A 32 10.45 -6.22 16.66
C GLY A 32 11.60 -6.47 15.67
N PRO A 33 12.79 -6.87 16.14
CA PRO A 33 13.92 -7.18 15.25
C PRO A 33 13.61 -8.33 14.29
N ILE A 34 14.00 -8.19 13.01
CA ILE A 34 13.67 -9.13 11.93
C ILE A 34 14.89 -9.56 11.12
N THR A 35 14.77 -10.64 10.36
CA THR A 35 15.74 -11.07 9.35
C THR A 35 15.28 -10.69 7.93
N ILE A 36 16.15 -10.84 6.92
CA ILE A 36 15.75 -10.66 5.51
C ILE A 36 14.73 -11.71 5.09
N GLU A 37 14.82 -12.94 5.62
CA GLU A 37 13.86 -14.01 5.37
C GLU A 37 12.46 -13.64 5.86
N ASP A 38 12.35 -13.01 7.05
CA ASP A 38 11.08 -12.53 7.59
C ASP A 38 10.41 -11.51 6.65
N VAL A 39 11.18 -10.67 5.96
CA VAL A 39 10.66 -9.73 4.96
C VAL A 39 10.07 -10.48 3.77
N GLY A 40 10.79 -11.48 3.25
CA GLY A 40 10.30 -12.33 2.15
C GLY A 40 9.01 -13.05 2.51
N LEU A 41 8.95 -13.64 3.71
CA LEU A 41 7.76 -14.32 4.22
C LEU A 41 6.58 -13.35 4.40
N ALA A 42 6.84 -12.13 4.87
CA ALA A 42 5.79 -11.12 5.02
C ALA A 42 5.21 -10.69 3.65
N VAL A 43 6.07 -10.47 2.65
CA VAL A 43 5.61 -10.14 1.29
C VAL A 43 4.82 -11.30 0.69
N GLU A 44 5.29 -12.53 0.82
CA GLU A 44 4.59 -13.71 0.31
C GLU A 44 3.22 -13.90 0.99
N ALA A 45 3.17 -13.79 2.32
CA ALA A 45 1.93 -13.95 3.08
C ALA A 45 0.88 -12.88 2.76
N LEU A 46 1.31 -11.63 2.54
CA LEU A 46 0.42 -10.49 2.36
C LEU A 46 0.09 -10.21 0.88
N ALA A 47 1.01 -10.49 -0.03
CA ALA A 47 0.91 -10.15 -1.45
C ALA A 47 1.13 -11.31 -2.42
N GLY A 48 1.61 -12.48 -1.98
CA GLY A 48 2.09 -13.59 -2.82
C GLY A 48 1.23 -13.95 -4.03
N PRO A 49 -0.10 -14.14 -3.90
CA PRO A 49 -0.97 -14.46 -5.04
C PRO A 49 -1.04 -13.37 -6.13
N LEU A 50 -0.66 -12.14 -5.79
CA LEU A 50 -0.72 -10.96 -6.66
C LEU A 50 0.66 -10.56 -7.16
N TRP A 51 1.67 -10.70 -6.30
CA TRP A 51 3.03 -10.28 -6.54
C TRP A 51 3.99 -10.98 -5.56
N SER A 52 4.99 -11.67 -6.12
CA SER A 52 6.05 -12.35 -5.37
C SER A 52 7.41 -11.94 -5.96
N PRO A 53 8.13 -10.99 -5.33
CA PRO A 53 9.47 -10.61 -5.77
C PRO A 53 10.47 -11.74 -5.49
N THR A 54 11.54 -11.81 -6.28
CA THR A 54 12.61 -12.79 -6.02
C THR A 54 13.37 -12.45 -4.74
N GLY A 55 13.96 -13.46 -4.10
CA GLY A 55 14.77 -13.26 -2.89
C GLY A 55 15.90 -12.25 -3.06
N GLN A 56 16.54 -12.21 -4.24
CA GLN A 56 17.58 -11.21 -4.54
C GLN A 56 17.01 -9.79 -4.55
N VAL A 57 15.84 -9.57 -5.15
CA VAL A 57 15.20 -8.25 -5.15
C VAL A 57 14.84 -7.81 -3.73
N VAL A 58 14.37 -8.73 -2.89
CA VAL A 58 14.12 -8.45 -1.47
C VAL A 58 15.43 -8.08 -0.76
N PHE A 59 16.48 -8.87 -0.95
CA PHE A 59 17.80 -8.62 -0.37
C PHE A 59 18.34 -7.24 -0.74
N ASP A 60 18.48 -6.94 -2.04
CA ASP A 60 19.02 -5.66 -2.54
C ASP A 60 18.20 -4.46 -2.03
N THR A 61 16.88 -4.64 -1.96
CA THR A 61 15.97 -3.58 -1.50
C THR A 61 16.07 -3.33 0.00
N VAL A 62 16.32 -4.38 0.79
CA VAL A 62 16.53 -4.28 2.25
C VAL A 62 17.93 -3.75 2.56
N GLU A 63 18.95 -4.15 1.80
CA GLU A 63 20.30 -3.57 1.89
C GLU A 63 20.25 -2.05 1.70
N ALA A 64 19.52 -1.60 0.68
CA ALA A 64 19.30 -0.16 0.49
C ALA A 64 18.66 0.51 1.72
N LEU A 65 17.73 -0.12 2.45
CA LEU A 65 17.18 0.46 3.70
C LEU A 65 18.26 0.62 4.78
N VAL A 66 19.20 -0.32 4.87
CA VAL A 66 20.32 -0.25 5.82
C VAL A 66 21.28 0.86 5.42
N GLU A 67 21.64 0.96 4.13
CA GLU A 67 22.51 2.02 3.61
C GLU A 67 21.92 3.42 3.83
N HIS A 68 20.60 3.57 3.69
CA HIS A 68 19.89 4.82 3.96
C HIS A 68 19.63 5.06 5.46
N GLY A 69 20.06 4.15 6.33
CA GLY A 69 19.96 4.25 7.78
C GLY A 69 18.53 4.10 8.32
N HIS A 70 17.60 3.52 7.55
CA HIS A 70 16.23 3.23 7.97
C HIS A 70 16.12 1.95 8.80
N LEU A 71 17.01 1.00 8.53
CA LEU A 71 17.24 -0.18 9.35
C LEU A 71 18.68 -0.15 9.87
N SER A 72 18.91 -0.76 11.03
CA SER A 72 20.24 -0.96 11.60
C SER A 72 20.53 -2.44 11.68
N CYS A 73 21.71 -2.84 11.21
CA CYS A 73 22.26 -4.18 11.31
C CYS A 73 23.63 -4.08 12.01
N PRO A 74 23.71 -4.29 13.33
CA PRO A 74 25.00 -4.23 14.02
C PRO A 74 25.98 -5.27 13.47
N PRO A 75 27.30 -4.99 13.43
CA PRO A 75 28.29 -5.95 12.94
C PRO A 75 28.23 -7.27 13.72
N GLY A 76 28.06 -8.38 13.00
CA GLY A 76 27.95 -9.72 13.59
C GLY A 76 26.54 -10.11 14.04
N GLU A 77 25.54 -9.26 13.82
CA GLU A 77 24.14 -9.60 14.00
C GLU A 77 23.46 -9.85 12.65
N GLU A 78 22.54 -10.83 12.61
CA GLU A 78 21.70 -11.11 11.44
C GLU A 78 20.37 -10.35 11.49
N LYS A 79 20.06 -9.73 12.63
CA LYS A 79 18.77 -9.08 12.88
C LYS A 79 18.85 -7.58 12.59
N LEU A 80 17.87 -7.14 11.81
CA LEU A 80 17.60 -5.77 11.43
C LEU A 80 16.65 -5.16 12.46
N SER A 81 17.01 -3.98 12.97
CA SER A 81 16.18 -3.20 13.88
C SER A 81 15.76 -1.88 13.25
N LEU A 82 14.53 -1.45 13.53
CA LEU A 82 14.01 -0.19 13.03
C LEU A 82 14.71 1.01 13.67
N THR A 83 15.13 1.98 12.86
CA THR A 83 15.70 3.24 13.36
C THR A 83 14.63 4.33 13.48
N GLY A 84 14.98 5.45 14.14
CA GLY A 84 14.10 6.62 14.17
C GLY A 84 13.84 7.22 12.78
N SER A 85 14.78 7.10 11.83
CA SER A 85 14.55 7.53 10.44
C SER A 85 13.63 6.53 9.71
N GLY A 86 13.80 5.23 9.97
CA GLY A 86 12.96 4.16 9.42
C GLY A 86 11.50 4.29 9.85
N ARG A 87 11.25 4.61 11.12
CA ARG A 87 9.89 4.88 11.60
C ARG A 87 9.24 6.05 10.86
N ARG A 88 9.96 7.15 10.62
CA ARG A 88 9.43 8.28 9.82
C ARG A 88 9.12 7.83 8.39
N ARG A 89 10.03 7.07 7.78
CA ARG A 89 9.83 6.54 6.42
C ARG A 89 8.62 5.60 6.35
N LEU A 90 8.39 4.76 7.37
CA LEU A 90 7.21 3.91 7.47
C LEU A 90 5.93 4.75 7.48
N LEU A 91 5.87 5.80 8.29
CA LEU A 91 4.72 6.71 8.34
C LEU A 91 4.49 7.41 6.99
N ASP A 92 5.56 7.82 6.31
CA ASP A 92 5.46 8.43 4.96
C ASP A 92 4.89 7.43 3.94
N LEU A 93 5.33 6.16 3.97
CA LEU A 93 4.82 5.12 3.09
C LEU A 93 3.35 4.80 3.39
N LEU A 94 2.98 4.72 4.68
CA LEU A 94 1.60 4.49 5.12
C LEU A 94 0.67 5.66 4.81
N THR A 95 1.19 6.85 4.49
CA THR A 95 0.37 8.01 4.12
C THR A 95 0.34 8.28 2.62
N GLN A 96 1.23 7.66 1.84
CA GLN A 96 1.23 7.77 0.37
C GLN A 96 0.02 7.09 -0.27
N PRO A 97 -0.58 7.67 -1.31
CA PRO A 97 -1.68 7.05 -2.03
C PRO A 97 -1.20 5.78 -2.75
N VAL A 98 -2.04 4.73 -2.74
CA VAL A 98 -1.78 3.52 -3.54
C VAL A 98 -2.27 3.78 -4.97
N PRO A 99 -1.39 3.74 -5.98
CA PRO A 99 -1.80 3.93 -7.37
C PRO A 99 -2.64 2.74 -7.85
N ALA A 100 -3.69 3.02 -8.62
CA ALA A 100 -4.55 2.02 -9.26
C ALA A 100 -4.86 0.84 -8.32
N PRO A 101 -5.56 1.09 -7.19
CA PRO A 101 -5.77 0.10 -6.14
C PRO A 101 -6.41 -1.20 -6.64
N LEU A 102 -7.02 -1.23 -7.83
CA LEU A 102 -7.64 -2.42 -8.41
C LEU A 102 -6.72 -3.21 -9.36
N SER A 103 -5.53 -2.69 -9.66
CA SER A 103 -4.49 -3.47 -10.33
C SER A 103 -3.93 -4.54 -9.38
N ALA A 104 -3.40 -5.65 -9.92
CA ALA A 104 -2.78 -6.69 -9.07
C ALA A 104 -1.70 -6.11 -8.15
N PHE A 105 -0.91 -5.19 -8.69
CA PHE A 105 0.15 -4.51 -7.96
C PHE A 105 -0.39 -3.49 -6.93
N GLY A 106 -1.45 -2.74 -7.27
CA GLY A 106 -2.14 -1.88 -6.31
C GLY A 106 -2.77 -2.66 -5.16
N GLN A 107 -3.32 -3.84 -5.44
CA GLN A 107 -3.87 -4.75 -4.42
C GLN A 107 -2.78 -5.28 -3.49
N ALA A 108 -1.60 -5.61 -4.00
CA ALA A 108 -0.44 -5.99 -3.19
C ALA A 108 -0.05 -4.85 -2.22
N GLY A 109 0.09 -3.63 -2.74
CA GLY A 109 0.37 -2.44 -1.93
C GLY A 109 -0.72 -2.17 -0.89
N LEU A 110 -1.98 -2.32 -1.25
CA LEU A 110 -3.12 -2.15 -0.35
C LEU A 110 -3.09 -3.16 0.81
N ARG A 111 -2.86 -4.45 0.53
CA ARG A 111 -2.79 -5.48 1.57
C ARG A 111 -1.65 -5.24 2.55
N LEU A 112 -0.47 -4.90 2.04
CA LEU A 112 0.67 -4.51 2.86
C LEU A 112 0.34 -3.29 3.72
N LYS A 113 -0.27 -2.27 3.12
CA LYS A 113 -0.64 -1.04 3.83
C LYS A 113 -1.66 -1.29 4.93
N LEU A 114 -2.71 -2.07 4.66
CA LEU A 114 -3.70 -2.45 5.66
C LEU A 114 -3.10 -3.28 6.79
N ALA A 115 -2.12 -4.15 6.49
CA ALA A 115 -1.48 -5.00 7.49
C ALA A 115 -0.66 -4.23 8.54
N PHE A 116 -0.23 -3.01 8.24
CA PHE A 116 0.57 -2.15 9.13
C PHE A 116 -0.10 -0.81 9.42
N LEU A 117 -1.37 -0.64 9.04
CA LEU A 117 -2.07 0.64 9.19
C LEU A 117 -2.27 1.00 10.67
N ASP A 118 -2.34 -0.02 11.54
CA ASP A 118 -2.47 0.09 13.00
C ASP A 118 -1.37 0.95 13.64
N VAL A 119 -0.20 1.04 13.01
CA VAL A 119 0.94 1.89 13.43
C VAL A 119 0.58 3.38 13.40
N LEU A 120 -0.35 3.81 12.54
CA LEU A 120 -0.78 5.20 12.49
C LEU A 120 -1.74 5.55 13.65
N PRO A 121 -1.76 6.81 14.10
CA PRO A 121 -2.83 7.33 14.95
C PRO A 121 -4.22 7.12 14.33
N PRO A 122 -5.27 6.88 15.12
CA PRO A 122 -6.62 6.56 14.61
C PRO A 122 -7.16 7.56 13.58
N ILE A 123 -6.93 8.86 13.77
CA ILE A 123 -7.35 9.91 12.82
C ILE A 123 -6.71 9.72 11.45
N LEU A 124 -5.41 9.37 11.42
CA LEU A 124 -4.69 9.13 10.17
C LEU A 124 -5.10 7.80 9.54
N ARG A 125 -5.33 6.74 10.33
CA ARG A 125 -5.88 5.47 9.82
C ARG A 125 -7.19 5.68 9.09
N ARG A 126 -8.12 6.38 9.73
CA ARG A 126 -9.42 6.72 9.13
C ARG A 126 -9.25 7.51 7.85
N HIS A 127 -8.37 8.51 7.84
CA HIS A 127 -8.10 9.29 6.63
C HIS A 127 -7.57 8.41 5.50
N GLN A 128 -6.66 7.47 5.79
CA GLN A 128 -6.12 6.55 4.80
C GLN A 128 -7.18 5.57 4.27
N ILE A 129 -8.02 4.99 5.15
CA ILE A 129 -9.12 4.10 4.73
C ILE A 129 -10.09 4.86 3.83
N ASN A 130 -10.48 6.09 4.21
CA ASN A 130 -11.35 6.93 3.38
C ASN A 130 -10.72 7.27 2.03
N GLY A 131 -9.41 7.53 1.98
CA GLY A 131 -8.68 7.73 0.74
C GLY A 131 -8.71 6.50 -0.17
N ILE A 132 -8.58 5.29 0.40
CA ILE A 132 -8.69 4.03 -0.35
C ILE A 132 -10.12 3.83 -0.87
N ILE A 133 -11.15 4.07 -0.03
CA ILE A 133 -12.57 4.02 -0.42
C ILE A 133 -12.82 4.93 -1.62
N HIS A 134 -12.36 6.19 -1.54
CA HIS A 134 -12.53 7.15 -2.62
C HIS A 134 -11.83 6.70 -3.91
N ALA A 135 -10.63 6.12 -3.79
CA ALA A 135 -9.90 5.59 -4.94
C ALA A 135 -10.65 4.40 -5.61
N TYR A 136 -11.24 3.50 -4.81
CA TYR A 136 -12.11 2.42 -5.31
C TYR A 136 -13.32 2.98 -6.06
N GLU A 137 -14.03 3.94 -5.47
CA GLU A 137 -15.22 4.56 -6.08
C GLU A 137 -14.88 5.23 -7.42
N CYS A 138 -13.79 6.00 -7.47
CA CYS A 138 -13.31 6.64 -8.70
C CYS A 138 -12.94 5.61 -9.77
N GLU A 139 -12.22 4.55 -9.40
CA GLU A 139 -11.78 3.55 -10.37
C GLU A 139 -12.94 2.68 -10.89
N MET A 140 -13.90 2.34 -10.02
CA MET A 140 -15.15 1.66 -10.41
C MET A 140 -15.98 2.50 -11.38
N ALA A 141 -16.17 3.80 -11.10
CA ALA A 141 -16.88 4.71 -11.99
C ALA A 141 -16.19 4.85 -13.37
N ALA A 142 -14.86 4.96 -13.37
CA ALA A 142 -14.07 5.01 -14.59
C ALA A 142 -14.17 3.70 -15.39
N ARG A 143 -14.15 2.54 -14.72
CA ARG A 143 -14.25 1.23 -15.36
C ARG A 143 -15.64 0.99 -15.95
N ALA A 144 -16.71 1.30 -15.21
CA ALA A 144 -18.08 1.20 -15.71
C ALA A 144 -18.26 2.00 -17.02
N SER A 145 -17.70 3.21 -17.06
CA SER A 145 -17.74 4.07 -18.25
C SER A 145 -16.93 3.49 -19.42
N ARG A 146 -15.67 3.06 -19.19
CA ARG A 146 -14.81 2.49 -20.24
C ARG A 146 -15.32 1.17 -20.80
N CYS A 147 -15.80 0.28 -19.93
CA CYS A 147 -16.28 -1.04 -20.33
C CYS A 147 -17.58 -0.97 -21.14
N ALA A 148 -18.47 -0.03 -20.81
CA ALA A 148 -19.67 0.23 -21.60
C ALA A 148 -19.35 0.80 -22.99
N ALA A 149 -18.30 1.61 -23.11
CA ALA A 149 -17.90 2.26 -24.36
C ALA A 149 -17.06 1.38 -25.30
N TRP A 150 -16.57 0.19 -24.87
CA TRP A 150 -15.68 -0.65 -25.67
C TRP A 150 -16.46 -1.57 -26.64
N PRO A 151 -16.42 -1.33 -27.96
CA PRO A 151 -17.30 -2.00 -28.92
C PRO A 151 -16.87 -3.45 -29.25
N PHE A 152 -15.64 -3.84 -28.90
CA PHE A 152 -15.11 -5.17 -29.20
C PHE A 152 -15.18 -6.12 -28.00
N ASN A 153 -16.07 -5.84 -27.02
CA ASN A 153 -16.28 -6.72 -25.89
C ASN A 153 -17.31 -7.81 -26.25
N GLY A 154 -16.85 -9.02 -26.55
CA GLY A 154 -17.74 -10.16 -26.75
C GLY A 154 -18.54 -10.54 -25.48
N PRO A 155 -19.58 -11.37 -25.58
CA PRO A 155 -20.44 -11.72 -24.44
C PRO A 155 -19.69 -12.31 -23.24
N LEU A 156 -18.67 -13.15 -23.50
CA LEU A 156 -17.84 -13.74 -22.45
C LEU A 156 -16.95 -12.70 -21.76
N GLY A 157 -16.37 -11.77 -22.54
CA GLY A 157 -15.56 -10.68 -22.00
C GLY A 157 -16.40 -9.73 -21.14
N ARG A 158 -17.64 -9.44 -21.55
CA ARG A 158 -18.59 -8.65 -20.76
C ARG A 158 -18.90 -9.33 -19.43
N LYS A 159 -19.27 -10.61 -19.45
CA LYS A 159 -19.55 -11.39 -18.24
C LYS A 159 -18.35 -11.43 -17.28
N TRP A 160 -17.13 -11.55 -17.81
CA TRP A 160 -15.92 -11.51 -17.00
C TRP A 160 -15.71 -10.14 -16.37
N LEU A 161 -15.93 -9.04 -17.11
CA LEU A 161 -15.83 -7.70 -16.56
C LEU A 161 -16.87 -7.43 -15.47
N ASP A 162 -18.10 -7.92 -15.64
CA ASP A 162 -19.16 -7.84 -14.63
C ASP A 162 -18.73 -8.59 -13.35
N HIS A 163 -18.20 -9.82 -13.48
CA HIS A 163 -17.64 -10.56 -12.34
C HIS A 163 -16.51 -9.83 -11.61
N HIS A 164 -15.63 -9.14 -12.35
CA HIS A 164 -14.60 -8.29 -11.74
C HIS A 164 -15.22 -7.11 -10.99
N MET A 165 -16.29 -6.49 -11.51
CA MET A 165 -17.00 -5.41 -10.83
C MET A 165 -17.63 -5.88 -9.51
N ASP A 166 -18.24 -7.07 -9.48
CA ASP A 166 -18.82 -7.65 -8.25
C ASP A 166 -17.76 -7.75 -7.14
N GLY A 167 -16.56 -8.26 -7.46
CA GLY A 167 -15.46 -8.36 -6.49
C GLY A 167 -14.98 -6.99 -5.96
N LEU A 168 -15.10 -5.93 -6.75
CA LEU A 168 -14.76 -4.56 -6.34
C LEU A 168 -15.81 -3.99 -5.39
N GLU A 169 -17.08 -4.25 -5.64
CA GLU A 169 -18.19 -3.88 -4.77
C GLU A 169 -18.05 -4.53 -3.38
N ASP A 170 -17.71 -5.82 -3.35
CA ASP A 170 -17.44 -6.56 -2.12
C ASP A 170 -16.26 -5.98 -1.33
N GLY A 171 -15.15 -5.66 -2.03
CA GLY A 171 -13.98 -5.02 -1.44
C GLY A 171 -14.30 -3.63 -0.86
N LEU A 172 -15.06 -2.82 -1.59
CA LEU A 172 -15.52 -1.51 -1.13
C LEU A 172 -16.44 -1.63 0.10
N ALA A 173 -17.34 -2.62 0.11
CA ALA A 173 -18.20 -2.88 1.26
C ALA A 173 -17.40 -3.27 2.51
N LEU A 174 -16.33 -4.06 2.35
CA LEU A 174 -15.39 -4.39 3.43
C LEU A 174 -14.66 -3.15 3.95
N LEU A 175 -14.09 -2.33 3.07
CA LEU A 175 -13.40 -1.09 3.47
C LEU A 175 -14.32 -0.14 4.24
N ARG A 176 -15.59 -0.02 3.80
CA ARG A 176 -16.60 0.77 4.51
C ARG A 176 -16.94 0.20 5.90
N ARG A 177 -16.89 -1.12 6.09
CA ARG A 177 -17.02 -1.73 7.44
C ARG A 177 -15.83 -1.36 8.32
N MET A 178 -14.61 -1.52 7.82
CA MET A 178 -13.38 -1.14 8.55
C MET A 178 -13.38 0.35 8.92
N ALA A 179 -13.80 1.24 8.02
CA ALA A 179 -13.89 2.67 8.31
C ALA A 179 -14.84 3.01 9.47
N ARG A 180 -15.92 2.23 9.65
CA ARG A 180 -16.85 2.38 10.78
C ARG A 180 -16.26 1.86 12.08
N GLU A 181 -15.45 0.81 12.03
CA GLU A 181 -14.77 0.25 13.21
C GLU A 181 -13.74 1.22 13.79
N GLU A 182 -13.16 2.09 12.96
CA GLU A 182 -12.25 3.18 13.38
C GLU A 182 -12.96 4.44 13.90
N GLU A 183 -14.31 4.47 13.93
CA GLU A 183 -15.02 5.61 14.52
C GLU A 183 -14.86 5.61 16.04
N PRO A 184 -14.58 6.78 16.65
CA PRO A 184 -14.48 6.87 18.10
C PRO A 184 -15.83 6.45 18.69
N LYS A 185 -15.82 5.41 19.53
CA LYS A 185 -16.97 5.09 20.38
C LYS A 185 -17.17 6.29 21.30
N LEU A 186 -18.19 7.10 21.02
CA LEU A 186 -18.67 8.13 21.93
C LEU A 186 -19.12 7.40 23.20
N GLY A 187 -18.23 7.34 24.19
CA GLY A 187 -18.51 6.90 25.55
C GLY A 187 -18.68 8.11 26.46
#